data_AF-A0A0R2X0W7-F1
#
_entry.id   AF-A0A0R2X0W7-F1
#
_cell.length_a   1.000
_cell.length_b   1.000
_cell.length_c   1.000
_cell.angle_alpha   90.00
_cell.angle_beta   90.00
_cell.angle_gamma   90.00
#
_symmetry.space_group_name_H-M   'P 1'
#
loop_
_entity.id
_entity.type
_entity.pdbx_description
1 polymer ?
#
loop_
_entity_poly.entity_id
_entity_poly.type
_entity_poly.pdbx_seq_one_letter_code
_entity_poly.pdbx_strand_id
1 'polypeptide(L)'
;MKQYLFLFLLLILSSNFCFSQVEHHIATNGNNTSGNGTIGNPYATLEFAINKALPGDFVLVHAGTYRNREFNDGNIWEGDNLVKMYNINGTASNYITIKPYANNKVILEFDADYGVLIQNCSYLIFEGFEVKGISDNITQTEADDAWGLYIDNSDGLIYNLEDEIGINYPDPSPYVRGDDIPKTPKNLNKPTYFSGKGIVANKSHHIIIRNNSVHDTPGSGIRSQQSDYITISNNEVL
;
A
#
# COMPACT_ATOMS: atom_id res chain seq x y z
N MET A 1 31.28 50.86 7.99
CA MET A 1 30.36 50.58 6.86
C MET A 1 30.70 49.30 6.09
N LYS A 2 31.98 48.99 5.78
CA LYS A 2 32.34 47.79 4.98
C LYS A 2 32.04 46.42 5.65
N GLN A 3 32.16 46.30 6.97
CA GLN A 3 31.87 45.03 7.69
C GLN A 3 30.37 44.70 7.77
N TYR A 4 29.50 45.70 7.95
CA TYR A 4 28.05 45.49 7.97
C TYR A 4 27.48 45.15 6.57
N LEU A 5 28.11 45.65 5.51
CA LEU A 5 27.75 45.30 4.13
C LEU A 5 28.04 43.82 3.81
N PHE A 6 29.12 43.26 4.37
CA PHE A 6 29.50 41.86 4.17
C PHE A 6 28.60 40.89 4.97
N LEU A 7 28.18 41.28 6.18
CA LEU A 7 27.25 40.50 7.01
C LEU A 7 25.83 40.48 6.40
N PHE A 8 25.41 41.59 5.80
CA PHE A 8 24.12 41.69 5.10
C PHE A 8 24.10 40.85 3.80
N LEU A 9 25.23 40.75 3.10
CA LEU A 9 25.36 39.91 1.90
C LEU A 9 25.32 38.40 2.22
N LEU A 10 25.84 37.99 3.38
CA LEU A 10 25.83 36.58 3.83
C LEU A 10 24.41 36.09 4.22
N LEU A 11 23.55 36.99 4.74
CA LEU A 11 22.15 36.70 5.11
C LEU A 11 21.20 36.57 3.90
N ILE A 12 21.55 37.16 2.76
CA ILE A 12 20.79 37.05 1.50
C ILE A 12 21.17 35.75 0.75
N LEU A 13 22.38 35.22 0.97
CA LEU A 13 22.84 33.96 0.38
C LEU A 13 22.33 32.71 1.12
N SER A 14 21.93 32.82 2.40
CA SER A 14 21.36 31.70 3.17
C SER A 14 19.85 31.52 3.02
N SER A 15 19.16 32.43 2.33
CA SER A 15 17.69 32.48 2.23
C SER A 15 17.12 31.92 0.92
N ASN A 16 17.92 31.26 0.08
CA ASN A 16 17.49 30.72 -1.22
C ASN A 16 17.70 29.21 -1.40
N PHE A 17 17.56 28.41 -0.34
CA PHE A 17 17.16 27.01 -0.53
C PHE A 17 15.64 26.96 -0.66
N CYS A 18 15.13 27.45 -1.79
CA CYS A 18 13.83 27.00 -2.24
C CYS A 18 14.05 25.53 -2.63
N PHE A 19 13.54 24.59 -1.82
CA PHE A 19 13.45 23.21 -2.28
C PHE A 19 12.57 23.25 -3.54
N SER A 20 13.20 23.11 -4.71
CA SER A 20 12.46 22.97 -5.94
C SER A 20 11.72 21.66 -5.84
N GLN A 21 10.41 21.72 -5.88
CA GLN A 21 9.54 20.56 -6.01
C GLN A 21 9.99 19.74 -7.22
N VAL A 22 10.35 18.47 -7.00
CA VAL A 22 10.78 17.55 -8.06
C VAL A 22 9.61 16.64 -8.44
N GLU A 23 9.48 16.38 -9.73
CA GLU A 23 8.55 15.39 -10.27
C GLU A 23 9.29 14.08 -10.54
N HIS A 24 8.81 12.99 -9.96
CA HIS A 24 9.29 11.62 -10.20
C HIS A 24 8.24 10.88 -11.03
N HIS A 25 8.54 10.64 -12.31
CA HIS A 25 7.64 9.96 -13.23
C HIS A 25 7.84 8.44 -13.21
N ILE A 26 6.73 7.72 -13.30
CA ILE A 26 6.67 6.25 -13.33
C ILE A 26 5.83 5.81 -14.52
N ALA A 27 6.31 4.84 -15.29
CA ALA A 27 5.57 4.26 -16.41
C ALA A 27 5.77 2.75 -16.46
N THR A 28 4.81 2.02 -17.02
CA THR A 28 4.89 0.55 -17.17
C THR A 28 6.04 0.08 -18.06
N ASN A 29 6.56 0.95 -18.92
CA ASN A 29 7.77 0.74 -19.74
C ASN A 29 9.02 1.43 -19.18
N GLY A 30 8.96 1.96 -17.95
CA GLY A 30 10.09 2.60 -17.28
C GLY A 30 11.15 1.60 -16.83
N ASN A 31 12.21 2.10 -16.19
CA ASN A 31 13.31 1.26 -15.72
C ASN A 31 13.87 1.78 -14.39
N ASN A 32 13.98 0.92 -13.38
CA ASN A 32 14.51 1.32 -12.06
C ASN A 32 16.04 1.45 -12.01
N THR A 33 16.76 0.97 -13.03
CA THR A 33 18.22 1.06 -13.13
C THR A 33 18.67 2.21 -14.02
N SER A 34 18.09 2.34 -15.22
CA SER A 34 18.45 3.39 -16.19
C SER A 34 17.52 4.59 -16.19
N GLY A 35 16.31 4.47 -15.62
CA GLY A 35 15.37 5.57 -15.45
C GLY A 35 15.93 6.63 -14.51
N ASN A 36 15.58 7.89 -14.75
CA ASN A 36 16.01 9.03 -13.92
C ASN A 36 14.83 9.83 -13.34
N GLY A 37 13.61 9.30 -13.44
CA GLY A 37 12.41 9.93 -12.89
C GLY A 37 11.88 11.10 -13.71
N THR A 38 12.48 11.42 -14.86
CA THR A 38 11.91 12.43 -15.77
C THR A 38 10.80 11.83 -16.64
N ILE A 39 9.94 12.67 -17.21
CA ILE A 39 8.88 12.24 -18.13
C ILE A 39 9.42 11.42 -19.32
N GLY A 40 10.60 11.74 -19.83
CA GLY A 40 11.23 11.06 -20.98
C GLY A 40 12.02 9.80 -20.61
N ASN A 41 12.30 9.58 -19.32
CA ASN A 41 13.03 8.42 -18.83
C ASN A 41 12.54 8.01 -17.42
N PRO A 42 11.30 7.52 -17.31
CA PRO A 42 10.63 7.27 -16.04
C PRO A 42 11.16 6.03 -15.31
N TYR A 43 10.88 5.95 -14.01
CA TYR A 43 11.06 4.73 -13.23
C TYR A 43 10.00 3.68 -13.57
N ALA A 44 10.28 2.41 -13.25
CA ALA A 44 9.37 1.30 -13.54
C ALA A 44 8.29 1.11 -12.46
N THR A 45 8.64 1.31 -11.18
CA THR A 45 7.74 1.00 -10.05
C THR A 45 7.49 2.21 -9.16
N LEU A 46 6.27 2.25 -8.59
CA LEU A 46 5.85 3.31 -7.65
C LEU A 46 6.75 3.30 -6.42
N GLU A 47 6.98 2.13 -5.82
CA GLU A 47 7.82 2.00 -4.62
C GLU A 47 9.25 2.56 -4.85
N PHE A 48 9.84 2.32 -6.03
CA PHE A 48 11.17 2.85 -6.32
C PHE A 48 11.17 4.39 -6.35
N ALA A 49 10.20 4.99 -7.04
CA ALA A 49 10.08 6.45 -7.15
C ALA A 49 9.74 7.11 -5.80
N ILE A 50 8.84 6.52 -5.02
CA ILE A 50 8.45 7.02 -3.69
C ILE A 50 9.66 7.08 -2.76
N ASN A 51 10.54 6.08 -2.80
CA ASN A 51 11.76 6.06 -2.00
C ASN A 51 12.81 7.13 -2.42
N LYS A 52 12.59 7.84 -3.54
CA LYS A 52 13.41 8.99 -3.98
C LYS A 52 12.79 10.34 -3.62
N ALA A 53 11.51 10.37 -3.25
CA ALA A 53 10.79 11.60 -3.02
C ALA A 53 11.24 12.30 -1.72
N LEU A 54 11.42 13.61 -1.80
CA LEU A 54 11.70 14.51 -0.67
C LEU A 54 10.46 15.36 -0.34
N PRO A 55 10.38 15.98 0.86
CA PRO A 55 9.25 16.81 1.23
C PRO A 55 8.90 17.85 0.15
N GLY A 56 7.66 17.79 -0.32
CA GLY A 56 7.14 18.66 -1.38
C GLY A 56 7.12 18.02 -2.76
N ASP A 57 7.81 16.90 -3.00
CA ASP A 57 7.88 16.29 -4.32
C ASP A 57 6.55 15.68 -4.78
N PHE A 58 6.44 15.52 -6.11
CA PHE A 58 5.37 14.77 -6.76
C PHE A 58 5.88 13.42 -7.28
N VAL A 59 5.11 12.37 -7.03
CA VAL A 59 5.28 11.04 -7.65
C VAL A 59 4.14 10.88 -8.66
N LEU A 60 4.47 10.96 -9.95
CA LEU A 60 3.52 11.09 -11.06
C LEU A 60 3.48 9.80 -11.89
N VAL A 61 2.37 9.05 -11.75
CA VAL A 61 2.23 7.72 -12.36
C VAL A 61 1.51 7.82 -13.70
N HIS A 62 2.14 7.37 -14.77
CA HIS A 62 1.55 7.35 -16.11
C HIS A 62 0.52 6.23 -16.26
N ALA A 63 -0.35 6.35 -17.27
CA ALA A 63 -1.43 5.41 -17.51
C ALA A 63 -0.93 3.96 -17.61
N GLY A 64 -1.67 3.04 -16.97
CA GLY A 64 -1.35 1.62 -17.01
C GLY A 64 -1.87 0.85 -15.81
N THR A 65 -1.69 -0.46 -15.87
CA THR A 65 -1.94 -1.38 -14.76
C THR A 65 -0.60 -1.78 -14.15
N TYR A 66 -0.48 -1.62 -12.84
CA TYR A 66 0.68 -1.98 -12.05
C TYR A 66 0.30 -3.10 -11.08
N ARG A 67 1.14 -4.13 -10.98
CA ARG A 67 0.92 -5.34 -10.19
C ARG A 67 2.12 -5.64 -9.30
N ASN A 68 1.89 -6.29 -8.17
CA ASN A 68 2.96 -6.84 -7.35
C ASN A 68 3.75 -7.89 -8.14
N ARG A 69 5.00 -8.15 -7.72
CA ARG A 69 5.94 -9.00 -8.47
C ARG A 69 5.38 -10.39 -8.75
N GLU A 70 4.74 -10.99 -7.75
CA GLU A 70 4.24 -12.36 -7.77
C GLU A 70 2.74 -12.43 -8.10
N PHE A 71 2.20 -11.41 -8.78
CA PHE A 71 0.77 -11.39 -9.08
C PHE A 71 0.35 -12.60 -9.94
N ASN A 72 -0.67 -13.30 -9.47
CA ASN A 72 -1.27 -14.49 -10.06
C ASN A 72 -0.26 -15.65 -10.21
N ASP A 73 0.60 -15.84 -9.20
CA ASP A 73 1.55 -16.97 -9.13
C ASP A 73 0.93 -18.27 -8.59
N GLY A 74 -0.29 -18.20 -8.06
CA GLY A 74 -1.02 -19.32 -7.45
C GLY A 74 -0.65 -19.59 -5.99
N ASN A 75 0.18 -18.75 -5.37
CA ASN A 75 0.52 -18.84 -3.96
C ASN A 75 -0.52 -18.13 -3.09
N ILE A 76 -1.28 -18.91 -2.33
CA ILE A 76 -2.31 -18.34 -1.45
C ILE A 76 -1.78 -17.77 -0.13
N TRP A 77 -0.51 -18.04 0.22
CA TRP A 77 0.03 -17.83 1.56
C TRP A 77 0.63 -16.46 1.76
N GLU A 78 1.60 -16.06 0.95
CA GLU A 78 2.32 -14.78 1.10
C GLU A 78 2.55 -14.15 -0.26
N GLY A 79 2.26 -12.84 -0.36
CA GLY A 79 2.55 -12.04 -1.54
C GLY A 79 3.28 -10.75 -1.17
N ASP A 80 4.24 -10.35 -2.00
CA ASP A 80 4.84 -9.02 -1.91
C ASP A 80 3.74 -7.96 -2.13
N ASN A 81 3.64 -6.98 -1.23
CA ASN A 81 2.71 -5.87 -1.40
C ASN A 81 3.02 -5.11 -2.70
N LEU A 82 1.98 -4.60 -3.37
CA LEU A 82 2.18 -3.86 -4.62
C LEU A 82 2.92 -2.52 -4.36
N VAL A 83 2.52 -1.75 -3.35
CA VAL A 83 3.25 -0.55 -2.91
C VAL A 83 3.45 -0.57 -1.40
N LYS A 84 4.71 -0.56 -0.95
CA LYS A 84 5.05 -0.30 0.45
C LYS A 84 5.79 1.03 0.61
N MET A 85 5.14 1.98 1.26
CA MET A 85 5.79 3.20 1.74
C MET A 85 6.21 2.97 3.19
N TYR A 86 7.50 3.05 3.47
CA TYR A 86 8.03 2.87 4.81
C TYR A 86 8.93 4.04 5.20
N ASN A 87 8.58 4.73 6.28
CA ASN A 87 9.36 5.86 6.78
C ASN A 87 9.51 7.02 5.78
N ILE A 88 8.49 7.23 4.95
CA ILE A 88 8.42 8.35 3.98
C ILE A 88 7.70 9.52 4.64
N ASN A 89 8.39 10.65 4.79
CA ASN A 89 7.92 11.76 5.61
C ASN A 89 8.11 13.08 4.88
N GLY A 90 7.00 13.74 4.56
CA GLY A 90 7.00 15.15 4.17
C GLY A 90 7.11 16.08 5.38
N THR A 91 6.67 17.33 5.21
CA THR A 91 6.50 18.28 6.33
C THR A 91 5.12 18.92 6.28
N ALA A 92 4.72 19.58 7.36
CA ALA A 92 3.45 20.30 7.44
C ALA A 92 3.25 21.34 6.31
N SER A 93 4.33 21.90 5.77
CA SER A 93 4.30 22.84 4.64
C SER A 93 4.50 22.16 3.28
N ASN A 94 5.12 20.97 3.25
CA ASN A 94 5.57 20.32 2.02
C ASN A 94 5.20 18.83 2.06
N TYR A 95 3.93 18.53 1.75
CA TYR A 95 3.48 17.15 1.59
C TYR A 95 4.11 16.51 0.36
N ILE A 96 4.46 15.23 0.44
CA ILE A 96 4.78 14.43 -0.74
C ILE A 96 3.46 13.97 -1.35
N THR A 97 3.27 14.19 -2.65
CA THR A 97 2.01 13.87 -3.33
C THR A 97 2.21 12.76 -4.36
N ILE A 98 1.49 11.66 -4.18
CA ILE A 98 1.48 10.50 -5.07
C ILE A 98 0.15 10.50 -5.83
N LYS A 99 0.21 10.59 -7.16
CA LYS A 99 -0.96 10.72 -8.02
C LYS A 99 -0.72 10.26 -9.46
N PRO A 100 -1.78 9.97 -10.24
CA PRO A 100 -1.67 9.86 -11.68
C PRO A 100 -1.14 11.15 -12.33
N TYR A 101 -0.38 10.98 -13.41
CA TYR A 101 0.05 12.07 -14.28
C TYR A 101 -1.12 12.57 -15.13
N ALA A 102 -1.40 13.88 -15.07
CA ALA A 102 -2.54 14.50 -15.75
C ALA A 102 -3.87 13.79 -15.43
N ASN A 103 -4.66 13.42 -16.46
CA ASN A 103 -5.93 12.70 -16.32
C ASN A 103 -5.78 11.20 -16.62
N ASN A 104 -4.57 10.65 -16.48
CA ASN A 104 -4.31 9.25 -16.78
C ASN A 104 -5.07 8.34 -15.82
N LYS A 105 -5.61 7.24 -16.36
CA LYS A 105 -6.16 6.14 -15.58
C LYS A 105 -5.02 5.21 -15.15
N VAL A 106 -4.84 5.05 -13.84
CA VAL A 106 -3.84 4.16 -13.25
C VAL A 106 -4.54 3.14 -12.37
N ILE A 107 -4.32 1.86 -12.68
CA ILE A 107 -4.88 0.73 -11.94
C ILE A 107 -3.75 0.08 -11.15
N LEU A 108 -3.94 -0.02 -9.84
CA LEU A 108 -3.08 -0.74 -8.91
C LEU A 108 -3.79 -2.06 -8.57
N GLU A 109 -3.43 -3.13 -9.27
CA GLU A 109 -4.08 -4.44 -9.14
C GLU A 109 -3.20 -5.39 -8.31
N PHE A 110 -3.76 -6.01 -7.27
CA PHE A 110 -2.98 -6.78 -6.30
C PHE A 110 -3.69 -8.04 -5.79
N ASP A 111 -2.90 -9.06 -5.46
CA ASP A 111 -3.30 -10.32 -4.83
C ASP A 111 -2.46 -10.65 -3.59
N ALA A 112 -2.00 -9.61 -2.91
CA ALA A 112 -1.18 -9.66 -1.71
C ALA A 112 -1.93 -9.15 -0.46
N ASP A 113 -1.24 -9.13 0.67
CA ASP A 113 -1.72 -8.59 1.95
C ASP A 113 -2.22 -7.13 1.84
N TYR A 114 -1.48 -6.31 1.10
CA TYR A 114 -1.77 -4.89 0.87
C TYR A 114 -1.54 -4.51 -0.60
N GLY A 115 -2.53 -3.85 -1.20
CA GLY A 115 -2.32 -3.12 -2.45
C GLY A 115 -1.40 -1.91 -2.21
N VAL A 116 -1.73 -1.10 -1.20
CA VAL A 116 -0.94 0.06 -0.78
C VAL A 116 -0.81 0.08 0.74
N LEU A 117 0.40 -0.09 1.24
CA LEU A 117 0.74 0.04 2.64
C LEU A 117 1.52 1.33 2.89
N ILE A 118 0.91 2.27 3.62
CA ILE A 118 1.52 3.51 4.10
C ILE A 118 1.90 3.31 5.56
N GLN A 119 3.16 2.98 5.83
CA GLN A 119 3.64 2.55 7.14
C GLN A 119 4.69 3.51 7.72
N ASN A 120 4.49 3.94 8.97
CA ASN A 120 5.42 4.85 9.66
C ASN A 120 5.71 6.12 8.84
N CYS A 121 4.70 6.64 8.15
CA CYS A 121 4.83 7.77 7.24
C CYS A 121 4.11 9.00 7.78
N SER A 122 4.45 10.16 7.24
CA SER A 122 3.74 11.40 7.54
C SER A 122 3.75 12.42 6.41
N TYR A 123 2.74 13.30 6.44
CA TYR A 123 2.60 14.40 5.48
C TYR A 123 2.63 13.90 4.02
N LEU A 124 1.79 12.92 3.72
CA LEU A 124 1.62 12.34 2.38
C LEU A 124 0.21 12.58 1.85
N ILE A 125 0.09 12.76 0.54
CA ILE A 125 -1.18 12.74 -0.20
C ILE A 125 -1.14 11.56 -1.17
N PHE A 126 -2.09 10.65 -1.07
CA PHE A 126 -2.30 9.54 -2.00
C PHE A 126 -3.66 9.72 -2.70
N GLU A 127 -3.64 10.03 -3.99
CA GLU A 127 -4.85 10.43 -4.70
C GLU A 127 -4.99 9.92 -6.14
N GLY A 128 -6.24 9.68 -6.57
CA GLY A 128 -6.59 9.51 -7.98
C GLY A 128 -6.43 8.10 -8.55
N PHE A 129 -6.12 7.09 -7.73
CA PHE A 129 -5.88 5.73 -8.23
C PHE A 129 -7.14 4.87 -8.24
N GLU A 130 -7.21 3.93 -9.19
CA GLU A 130 -8.05 2.75 -9.06
C GLU A 130 -7.20 1.67 -8.36
N VAL A 131 -7.63 1.21 -7.19
CA VAL A 131 -6.98 0.14 -6.42
C VAL A 131 -7.90 -1.06 -6.42
N LYS A 132 -7.46 -2.13 -7.06
CA LYS A 132 -8.29 -3.30 -7.36
C LYS A 132 -7.69 -4.55 -6.74
N GLY A 133 -8.45 -5.22 -5.88
CA GLY A 133 -8.07 -6.55 -5.40
C GLY A 133 -8.49 -7.66 -6.36
N ILE A 134 -8.66 -8.86 -5.83
CA ILE A 134 -9.00 -10.08 -6.58
C ILE A 134 -10.26 -10.79 -6.06
N SER A 135 -11.10 -10.15 -5.24
CA SER A 135 -12.28 -10.83 -4.66
C SER A 135 -13.20 -11.41 -5.74
N ASP A 136 -13.33 -10.74 -6.89
CA ASP A 136 -14.11 -11.23 -8.03
C ASP A 136 -13.52 -12.47 -8.71
N ASN A 137 -12.22 -12.73 -8.50
CA ASN A 137 -11.53 -13.91 -9.00
C ASN A 137 -11.56 -15.07 -8.01
N ILE A 138 -11.94 -14.84 -6.75
CA ILE A 138 -12.03 -15.87 -5.72
C ILE A 138 -13.39 -16.56 -5.84
N THR A 139 -13.38 -17.83 -6.20
CA THR A 139 -14.60 -18.64 -6.20
C THR A 139 -15.03 -19.00 -4.78
N GLN A 140 -16.33 -19.25 -4.59
CA GLN A 140 -16.84 -19.73 -3.31
C GLN A 140 -16.12 -21.03 -2.88
N THR A 141 -15.85 -21.94 -3.81
CA THR A 141 -15.15 -23.20 -3.52
C THR A 141 -13.71 -22.96 -3.04
N GLU A 142 -12.94 -22.08 -3.69
CA GLU A 142 -11.59 -21.76 -3.23
C GLU A 142 -11.59 -21.12 -1.84
N ALA A 143 -12.58 -20.27 -1.54
CA ALA A 143 -12.73 -19.67 -0.22
C ALA A 143 -13.13 -20.68 0.85
N ASP A 144 -14.04 -21.61 0.52
CA ASP A 144 -14.48 -22.69 1.40
C ASP A 144 -13.30 -23.64 1.71
N ASP A 145 -12.58 -24.10 0.69
CA ASP A 145 -11.41 -24.98 0.82
C ASP A 145 -10.27 -24.35 1.65
N ALA A 146 -10.19 -23.01 1.67
CA ALA A 146 -9.16 -22.28 2.39
C ALA A 146 -9.56 -21.81 3.80
N TRP A 147 -10.84 -21.94 4.20
CA TRP A 147 -11.38 -21.33 5.42
C TRP A 147 -10.60 -21.73 6.68
N GLY A 148 -10.39 -23.04 6.83
CA GLY A 148 -9.70 -23.63 7.97
C GLY A 148 -8.18 -23.53 7.91
N LEU A 149 -7.59 -23.20 6.76
CA LEU A 149 -6.15 -23.32 6.55
C LEU A 149 -5.34 -22.33 7.40
N TYR A 150 -4.22 -22.79 7.94
CA TYR A 150 -3.21 -21.96 8.60
C TYR A 150 -1.82 -22.64 8.58
N ILE A 151 -0.76 -21.86 8.75
CA ILE A 151 0.59 -22.35 9.03
C ILE A 151 0.88 -22.11 10.51
N ASP A 152 1.30 -23.14 11.25
CA ASP A 152 1.88 -22.95 12.59
C ASP A 152 3.34 -22.51 12.43
N ASN A 153 3.66 -21.30 12.88
CA ASN A 153 5.01 -20.75 12.72
C ASN A 153 6.06 -21.45 13.60
N SER A 154 5.65 -22.34 14.52
CA SER A 154 6.57 -23.12 15.34
C SER A 154 7.21 -24.30 14.59
N ASP A 155 6.51 -24.87 13.60
CA ASP A 155 7.00 -26.00 12.79
C ASP A 155 6.96 -25.75 11.28
N GLY A 156 6.27 -24.70 10.82
CA GLY A 156 6.13 -24.32 9.41
C GLY A 156 5.19 -25.22 8.61
N LEU A 157 4.40 -26.08 9.26
CA LEU A 157 3.48 -26.99 8.59
C LEU A 157 2.11 -26.34 8.37
N ILE A 158 1.43 -26.79 7.31
CA ILE A 158 0.07 -26.40 6.97
C ILE A 158 -0.90 -27.30 7.72
N TYR A 159 -1.87 -26.68 8.37
CA TYR A 159 -2.93 -27.29 9.12
C TYR A 159 -4.28 -26.85 8.60
N ASN A 160 -5.30 -27.68 8.81
CA ASN A 160 -6.69 -27.38 8.49
C ASN A 160 -7.53 -27.49 9.76
N LEU A 161 -8.08 -26.37 10.19
CA LEU A 161 -8.91 -26.30 11.38
C LEU A 161 -10.16 -27.20 11.27
N GLU A 162 -10.71 -27.40 10.07
CA GLU A 162 -11.88 -28.25 9.86
C GLU A 162 -11.59 -29.71 10.23
N ASP A 163 -10.45 -30.24 9.77
CA ASP A 163 -9.99 -31.58 10.08
C ASP A 163 -9.69 -31.75 11.58
N GLU A 164 -9.12 -30.71 12.21
CA GLU A 164 -8.74 -30.73 13.62
C GLU A 164 -9.94 -30.76 14.58
N ILE A 165 -11.02 -30.06 14.22
CA ILE A 165 -12.21 -29.95 15.08
C ILE A 165 -13.37 -30.83 14.60
N GLY A 166 -13.20 -31.52 13.47
CA GLY A 166 -14.15 -32.48 12.92
C GLY A 166 -15.44 -31.85 12.40
N ILE A 167 -15.35 -30.67 11.78
CA ILE A 167 -16.48 -30.01 11.10
C ILE A 167 -16.31 -30.08 9.58
N ASN A 168 -17.37 -29.73 8.85
CA ASN A 168 -17.34 -29.56 7.40
C ASN A 168 -17.94 -28.20 7.06
N TYR A 169 -17.12 -27.24 6.63
CA TYR A 169 -17.61 -25.93 6.24
C TYR A 169 -18.46 -26.04 4.95
N PRO A 170 -19.58 -25.30 4.79
CA PRO A 170 -20.07 -24.20 5.61
C PRO A 170 -21.08 -24.58 6.72
N ASP A 171 -21.13 -25.85 7.17
CA ASP A 171 -21.94 -26.28 8.32
C ASP A 171 -21.06 -26.40 9.59
N PRO A 172 -20.86 -25.30 10.34
CA PRO A 172 -19.96 -25.28 11.50
C PRO A 172 -20.54 -26.01 12.73
N SER A 173 -21.69 -26.69 12.63
CA SER A 173 -22.25 -27.49 13.72
C SER A 173 -21.20 -28.49 14.24
N PRO A 174 -20.88 -28.53 15.55
CA PRO A 174 -21.65 -27.97 16.67
C PRO A 174 -21.22 -26.58 17.16
N TYR A 175 -20.21 -25.95 16.57
CA TYR A 175 -19.63 -24.72 17.08
C TYR A 175 -20.42 -23.48 16.66
N VAL A 176 -20.81 -22.65 17.63
CA VAL A 176 -21.44 -21.35 17.43
C VAL A 176 -20.43 -20.22 17.66
N ARG A 177 -20.76 -19.00 17.18
CA ARG A 177 -19.93 -17.81 17.42
C ARG A 177 -19.70 -17.62 18.93
N GLY A 178 -18.45 -17.69 19.37
CA GLY A 178 -18.05 -17.51 20.77
C GLY A 178 -17.62 -18.78 21.48
N ASP A 179 -17.74 -19.94 20.84
CA ASP A 179 -17.18 -21.18 21.37
C ASP A 179 -15.65 -21.16 21.33
N ASP A 180 -15.04 -21.75 22.37
CA ASP A 180 -13.59 -21.99 22.41
C ASP A 180 -13.24 -23.10 21.41
N ILE A 181 -12.81 -22.70 20.21
CA ILE A 181 -12.30 -23.64 19.21
C ILE A 181 -10.95 -24.20 19.72
N PRO A 182 -10.78 -25.52 19.85
CA PRO A 182 -9.55 -26.09 20.37
C PRO A 182 -8.32 -25.71 19.53
N LYS A 183 -7.28 -25.20 20.19
CA LYS A 183 -5.87 -25.22 19.76
C LYS A 183 -5.46 -24.49 18.47
N THR A 184 -6.02 -23.34 18.10
CA THR A 184 -5.26 -22.48 17.16
C THR A 184 -3.97 -21.99 17.84
N PRO A 185 -2.78 -22.26 17.28
CA PRO A 185 -1.52 -21.73 17.82
C PRO A 185 -1.58 -20.21 17.92
N LYS A 186 -1.00 -19.62 18.97
CA LYS A 186 -0.96 -18.15 19.11
C LYS A 186 -0.11 -17.47 18.04
N ASN A 187 0.75 -18.24 17.37
CA ASN A 187 1.69 -17.77 16.36
C ASN A 187 1.45 -18.54 15.06
N LEU A 188 0.46 -18.09 14.28
CA LEU A 188 0.09 -18.71 13.01
C LEU A 188 0.05 -17.67 11.89
N ASN A 189 0.20 -18.14 10.65
CA ASN A 189 -0.05 -17.38 9.44
C ASN A 189 -1.33 -17.89 8.75
N LYS A 190 -2.15 -16.97 8.26
CA LYS A 190 -3.33 -17.27 7.44
C LYS A 190 -3.04 -16.96 5.97
N PRO A 191 -3.68 -17.65 5.02
CA PRO A 191 -3.56 -17.31 3.60
C PRO A 191 -3.89 -15.82 3.34
N THR A 192 -2.97 -15.09 2.73
CA THR A 192 -3.12 -13.64 2.48
C THR A 192 -4.02 -13.35 1.27
N TYR A 193 -4.10 -14.28 0.32
CA TYR A 193 -4.92 -14.20 -0.90
C TYR A 193 -6.39 -13.88 -0.63
N PHE A 194 -6.95 -14.39 0.47
CA PHE A 194 -8.35 -14.19 0.86
C PHE A 194 -8.57 -13.01 1.83
N SER A 195 -7.52 -12.24 2.14
CA SER A 195 -7.63 -11.16 3.12
C SER A 195 -7.00 -9.84 2.66
N GLY A 196 -6.60 -9.74 1.39
CA GLY A 196 -5.93 -8.57 0.82
C GLY A 196 -6.68 -7.25 1.06
N LYS A 197 -5.94 -6.20 1.42
CA LYS A 197 -6.50 -4.89 1.77
C LYS A 197 -6.06 -3.84 0.76
N GLY A 198 -6.96 -2.96 0.35
CA GLY A 198 -6.70 -1.96 -0.68
C GLY A 198 -5.64 -0.93 -0.25
N ILE A 199 -6.04 0.07 0.52
CA ILE A 199 -5.17 1.16 0.99
C ILE A 199 -5.14 1.17 2.52
N VAL A 200 -3.96 1.03 3.11
CA VAL A 200 -3.81 0.97 4.57
C VAL A 200 -2.80 2.01 5.07
N ALA A 201 -3.25 2.93 5.90
CA ALA A 201 -2.39 3.74 6.75
C ALA A 201 -2.14 3.02 8.08
N ASN A 202 -0.87 2.78 8.42
CA ASN A 202 -0.45 2.07 9.62
C ASN A 202 0.65 2.84 10.36
N LYS A 203 0.49 3.07 11.67
CA LYS A 203 1.46 3.82 12.50
C LYS A 203 1.89 5.15 11.85
N SER A 204 0.96 5.81 11.17
CA SER A 204 1.24 7.00 10.36
C SER A 204 0.44 8.19 10.87
N HIS A 205 0.84 9.41 10.47
CA HIS A 205 0.04 10.59 10.79
C HIS A 205 0.06 11.66 9.71
N HIS A 206 -0.96 12.51 9.64
CA HIS A 206 -1.05 13.56 8.62
C HIS A 206 -1.01 12.98 7.20
N ILE A 207 -1.85 11.97 6.95
CA ILE A 207 -1.98 11.32 5.64
C ILE A 207 -3.33 11.71 5.04
N ILE A 208 -3.34 12.06 3.77
CA ILE A 208 -4.56 12.34 3.00
C ILE A 208 -4.72 11.23 1.95
N ILE A 209 -5.82 10.47 2.04
CA ILE A 209 -6.21 9.46 1.04
C ILE A 209 -7.50 9.96 0.40
N ARG A 210 -7.45 10.37 -0.87
CA ARG A 210 -8.63 10.98 -1.52
C ARG A 210 -8.78 10.68 -3.00
N ASN A 211 -10.00 10.77 -3.52
CA ASN A 211 -10.29 10.64 -4.95
C ASN A 211 -9.83 9.29 -5.54
N ASN A 212 -9.74 8.24 -4.74
CA ASN A 212 -9.42 6.90 -5.22
C ASN A 212 -10.72 6.10 -5.41
N SER A 213 -10.72 5.18 -6.37
CA SER A 213 -11.69 4.09 -6.44
C SER A 213 -11.02 2.84 -5.87
N VAL A 214 -11.62 2.20 -4.88
CA VAL A 214 -11.08 0.99 -4.26
C VAL A 214 -12.14 -0.10 -4.29
N HIS A 215 -11.86 -1.21 -4.95
CA HIS A 215 -12.85 -2.26 -5.14
C HIS A 215 -12.19 -3.63 -5.26
N ASP A 216 -13.04 -4.66 -5.24
CA ASP A 216 -12.68 -6.06 -5.35
C ASP A 216 -11.64 -6.51 -4.30
N THR A 217 -11.58 -5.85 -3.13
CA THR A 217 -10.62 -6.22 -2.08
C THR A 217 -11.20 -7.32 -1.20
N PRO A 218 -10.52 -8.47 -1.01
CA PRO A 218 -11.03 -9.55 -0.15
C PRO A 218 -11.21 -9.14 1.31
N GLY A 219 -10.39 -8.18 1.78
CA GLY A 219 -10.44 -7.63 3.13
C GLY A 219 -11.01 -6.20 3.18
N SER A 220 -10.26 -5.28 3.79
CA SER A 220 -10.67 -3.88 3.90
C SER A 220 -10.31 -3.08 2.64
N GLY A 221 -11.25 -2.28 2.11
CA GLY A 221 -10.96 -1.32 1.04
C GLY A 221 -9.96 -0.24 1.48
N ILE A 222 -10.36 0.65 2.41
CA ILE A 222 -9.47 1.66 2.99
C ILE A 222 -9.47 1.53 4.52
N ARG A 223 -8.28 1.43 5.12
CA ARG A 223 -8.11 1.24 6.57
C ARG A 223 -7.07 2.20 7.16
N SER A 224 -7.35 2.70 8.35
CA SER A 224 -6.38 3.37 9.22
C SER A 224 -6.24 2.58 10.51
N GLN A 225 -5.00 2.34 10.95
CA GLN A 225 -4.72 1.62 12.19
C GLN A 225 -3.50 2.19 12.89
N GLN A 226 -3.56 2.27 14.23
CA GLN A 226 -2.50 2.83 15.07
C GLN A 226 -1.99 4.21 14.58
N SER A 227 -2.87 4.99 13.95
CA SER A 227 -2.54 6.20 13.19
C SER A 227 -3.40 7.36 13.69
N ASP A 228 -2.96 8.59 13.44
CA ASP A 228 -3.65 9.82 13.87
C ASP A 228 -3.64 10.87 12.73
N TYR A 229 -4.52 11.87 12.73
CA TYR A 229 -4.59 12.89 11.68
C TYR A 229 -4.68 12.32 10.25
N ILE A 230 -5.53 11.31 10.05
CA ILE A 230 -5.76 10.70 8.74
C ILE A 230 -7.03 11.30 8.13
N THR A 231 -6.92 11.88 6.93
CA THR A 231 -8.06 12.37 6.16
C THR A 231 -8.38 11.38 5.05
N ILE A 232 -9.58 10.80 5.08
CA ILE A 232 -10.11 9.93 4.03
C ILE A 232 -11.33 10.63 3.45
N SER A 233 -11.26 11.07 2.18
CA SER A 233 -12.30 11.91 1.59
C SER A 233 -12.49 11.65 0.11
N ASN A 234 -13.72 11.71 -0.39
CA ASN A 234 -14.05 11.57 -1.82
C ASN A 234 -13.48 10.28 -2.46
N ASN A 235 -13.34 9.20 -1.70
CA ASN A 235 -13.03 7.90 -2.28
C ASN A 235 -14.34 7.15 -2.55
N GLU A 236 -14.34 6.34 -3.59
CA GLU A 236 -15.37 5.36 -3.86
C GLU A 236 -14.85 3.99 -3.36
N VAL A 237 -15.63 3.31 -2.52
CA VAL A 237 -15.29 1.96 -2.02
C VAL A 237 -16.46 1.05 -2.36
N LEU A 238 -16.20 0.05 -3.20
CA LEU A 238 -17.21 -0.86 -3.77
C LEU A 238 -16.95 -2.30 -3.32
#